data_AF-A0A3D3EY94-F1
#
_entry.id   AF-A0A3D3EY94-F1
#
_cell.length_a   1.000
_cell.length_b   1.000
_cell.length_c   1.000
_cell.angle_alpha   90.00
_cell.angle_beta   90.00
_cell.angle_gamma   90.00
#
_symmetry.space_group_name_H-M   'P 1'
#
loop_
_entity.id
_entity.type
_entity.pdbx_description
1 polymer ?
#
loop_
_entity_poly.entity_id
_entity_poly.type
_entity_poly.pdbx_seq_one_letter_code
_entity_poly.pdbx_strand_id
1 'polypeptide(L)'
;MKSATFHIGLFTLCILLSLTACARNKKYQSKAEKAQKLGNYELATFYAIESLKLKPEYRKAQITLKESYPLAIIQRKEHLLDLQNRNDEDGQEEILAEYLALQKMSDAIKTLPPIINPESGLRLSFDAMDYSTEIAETKSRCAQNYYQKAIHQSRMDSSKSGQRLAAEYFKKAMEFIPNYLDSASRYETARQKAVTRVAILPFEDVSG
;
A
#
# COMPACT_ATOMS: atom_id res chain seq x y z
N MET A 1 -14.19 -17.86 51.39
CA MET A 1 -12.89 -17.21 51.08
C MET A 1 -12.44 -17.32 49.62
N LYS A 2 -12.59 -18.47 48.92
CA LYS A 2 -12.12 -18.63 47.53
C LYS A 2 -12.79 -17.71 46.47
N SER A 3 -14.05 -17.33 46.69
CA SER A 3 -14.79 -16.40 45.80
C SER A 3 -14.27 -14.95 45.88
N ALA A 4 -13.90 -14.46 47.08
CA ALA A 4 -13.40 -13.10 47.25
C ALA A 4 -12.02 -12.91 46.58
N THR A 5 -11.12 -13.89 46.70
CA THR A 5 -9.81 -13.87 46.04
C THR A 5 -9.92 -13.93 44.52
N PHE A 6 -10.94 -14.62 43.99
CA PHE A 6 -11.22 -14.67 42.56
C PHE A 6 -11.74 -13.32 42.02
N HIS A 7 -12.68 -12.67 42.72
CA HIS A 7 -13.17 -11.34 42.34
C HIS A 7 -12.09 -10.26 42.44
N ILE A 8 -11.25 -10.30 43.47
CA ILE A 8 -10.10 -9.39 43.61
C ILE A 8 -9.12 -9.61 42.45
N GLY A 9 -8.79 -10.87 42.13
CA GLY A 9 -7.92 -11.22 41.01
C GLY A 9 -8.45 -10.73 39.65
N LEU A 10 -9.75 -10.93 39.39
CA LEU A 10 -10.42 -10.46 38.18
C LEU A 10 -10.43 -8.93 38.09
N PHE A 11 -10.68 -8.24 39.21
CA PHE A 11 -10.67 -6.78 39.26
C PHE A 11 -9.27 -6.21 39.01
N THR A 12 -8.23 -6.81 39.62
CA THR A 12 -6.84 -6.42 39.35
C THR A 12 -6.41 -6.66 37.91
N LEU A 13 -6.87 -7.76 37.29
CA LEU A 13 -6.60 -8.05 35.87
C LEU A 13 -7.25 -7.02 34.94
N CYS A 14 -8.51 -6.63 35.21
CA CYS A 14 -9.21 -5.58 34.46
C CYS A 14 -8.51 -4.21 34.57
N ILE A 15 -7.95 -3.87 35.74
CA ILE A 15 -7.18 -2.63 35.93
C ILE A 15 -5.89 -2.66 35.11
N LEU A 16 -5.14 -3.77 35.11
CA LEU A 16 -3.93 -3.92 34.31
C LEU A 16 -4.21 -3.80 32.80
N LEU A 17 -5.29 -4.41 32.32
CA LEU A 17 -5.69 -4.33 30.91
C LEU A 17 -6.07 -2.90 30.49
N SER A 18 -6.76 -2.14 31.34
CA SER A 18 -7.16 -0.76 31.03
C SER A 18 -5.98 0.23 31.02
N LEU A 19 -4.99 0.06 31.90
CA LEU A 19 -3.79 0.91 31.94
C LEU A 19 -2.95 0.81 30.67
N THR A 20 -2.81 -0.40 30.11
CA THR A 20 -2.06 -0.60 28.86
C THR A 20 -2.74 0.03 27.65
N ALA A 21 -4.07 0.02 27.60
CA ALA A 21 -4.85 0.65 26.53
C ALA A 21 -4.66 2.19 26.54
N CYS A 22 -4.70 2.81 27.72
CA CYS A 22 -4.46 4.25 27.87
C CYS A 22 -3.04 4.66 27.44
N ALA A 23 -2.02 3.88 27.83
CA ALA A 23 -0.63 4.15 27.43
C ALA A 23 -0.43 4.00 25.91
N ARG A 24 -1.03 2.97 25.31
CA ARG A 24 -1.02 2.78 23.85
C ARG A 24 -1.67 3.94 23.11
N ASN A 25 -2.85 4.37 23.56
CA ASN A 25 -3.56 5.47 22.93
C ASN A 25 -2.74 6.77 22.94
N LYS A 26 -2.16 7.12 24.10
CA LYS A 26 -1.26 8.29 24.21
C LYS A 26 -0.06 8.19 23.27
N LYS A 27 0.49 6.99 23.08
CA LYS A 27 1.60 6.75 22.15
C LYS A 27 1.19 6.97 20.70
N TYR A 28 0.01 6.51 20.27
CA TYR A 28 -0.49 6.77 18.92
C TYR A 28 -0.69 8.26 18.69
N GLN A 29 -1.34 8.97 19.62
CA GLN A 29 -1.52 10.41 19.48
C GLN A 29 -0.20 11.19 19.44
N SER A 30 0.78 10.83 20.26
CA SER A 30 2.10 11.46 20.23
C SER A 30 2.81 11.25 18.88
N LYS A 31 2.66 10.07 18.27
CA LYS A 31 3.17 9.80 16.93
C LYS A 31 2.42 10.60 15.86
N ALA A 32 1.10 10.75 15.99
CA ALA A 32 0.27 11.53 15.09
C ALA A 32 0.71 13.01 15.10
N GLU A 33 0.85 13.61 16.29
CA GLU A 33 1.32 14.98 16.45
C GLU A 33 2.74 15.18 15.89
N LYS A 34 3.64 14.21 16.11
CA LYS A 34 5.00 14.27 15.54
C LYS A 34 4.96 14.24 14.01
N ALA A 35 4.17 13.34 13.42
CA ALA A 35 4.04 13.23 11.97
C ALA A 35 3.44 14.51 11.37
N GLN A 36 2.40 15.07 12.01
CA GLN A 36 1.76 16.32 11.57
C GLN A 36 2.73 17.50 11.61
N LYS A 37 3.54 17.64 12.67
CA LYS A 37 4.58 18.69 12.77
C LYS A 37 5.65 18.57 11.69
N LEU A 38 5.90 17.36 11.19
CA LEU A 38 6.85 17.10 10.10
C LEU A 38 6.20 17.24 8.71
N GLY A 39 4.93 17.65 8.62
CA GLY A 39 4.19 17.74 7.36
C GLY A 39 3.79 16.38 6.77
N ASN A 40 3.97 15.28 7.52
CA ASN A 40 3.54 13.95 7.07
C ASN A 40 2.09 13.71 7.49
N TYR A 41 1.16 14.31 6.73
CA TYR A 41 -0.27 14.32 7.03
C TYR A 41 -0.91 12.93 6.89
N GLU A 42 -0.44 12.10 5.95
CA GLU A 42 -0.91 10.72 5.80
C GLU A 42 -0.58 9.88 7.05
N LEU A 43 0.67 9.94 7.51
CA LEU A 43 1.08 9.20 8.70
C LEU A 43 0.38 9.73 9.95
N ALA A 44 0.18 11.05 10.05
CA ALA A 44 -0.61 11.66 11.11
C ALA A 44 -2.07 11.13 11.11
N THR A 45 -2.68 11.04 9.92
CA THR A 45 -4.02 10.48 9.72
C THR A 45 -4.08 9.06 10.25
N PHE A 46 -3.18 8.16 9.81
CA PHE A 46 -3.21 6.76 10.24
C PHE A 46 -3.03 6.61 11.76
N TYR A 47 -2.12 7.37 12.36
CA TYR A 47 -1.95 7.31 13.82
C TYR A 47 -3.15 7.89 14.59
N ALA A 48 -3.79 8.94 14.08
CA ALA A 48 -5.02 9.46 14.68
C ALA A 48 -6.17 8.46 14.58
N ILE A 49 -6.30 7.75 13.44
CA ILE A 49 -7.27 6.66 13.28
C ILE A 49 -7.03 5.55 14.30
N GLU A 50 -5.79 5.08 14.47
CA GLU A 50 -5.46 4.04 15.45
C GLU A 50 -5.73 4.49 16.89
N SER A 51 -5.50 5.77 17.18
CA SER A 51 -5.85 6.38 18.47
C SER A 51 -7.37 6.40 18.70
N LEU A 52 -8.16 6.79 17.70
CA LEU A 52 -9.62 6.89 17.77
C LEU A 52 -10.32 5.53 17.77
N LYS A 53 -9.75 4.50 17.15
CA LYS A 53 -10.22 3.11 17.30
C LYS A 53 -10.18 2.64 18.75
N LEU A 54 -9.16 3.06 19.50
CA LEU A 54 -9.03 2.72 20.92
C LEU A 54 -9.90 3.61 21.81
N LYS A 55 -10.03 4.89 21.47
CA LYS A 55 -10.75 5.88 22.28
C LYS A 55 -11.43 6.93 21.38
N PRO A 56 -12.67 6.66 20.91
CA PRO A 56 -13.38 7.53 19.97
C PRO A 56 -13.56 8.96 20.46
N GLU A 57 -13.73 9.15 21.77
CA GLU A 57 -13.92 10.43 22.44
C GLU A 57 -12.62 11.21 22.69
N TYR A 58 -11.46 10.69 22.24
CA TYR A 58 -10.19 11.33 22.50
C TYR A 58 -10.00 12.60 21.66
N ARG A 59 -10.37 13.73 22.25
CA ARG A 59 -10.37 15.07 21.62
C ARG A 59 -9.12 15.40 20.80
N LYS A 60 -7.93 15.13 21.33
CA LYS A 60 -6.68 15.44 20.62
C LYS A 60 -6.57 14.67 19.29
N ALA A 61 -6.93 13.39 19.30
CA ALA A 61 -6.92 12.56 18.09
C ALA A 61 -8.04 12.97 17.12
N GLN A 62 -9.20 13.39 17.62
CA GLN A 62 -10.26 13.94 16.76
C GLN A 62 -9.79 15.20 16.03
N ILE A 63 -9.10 16.11 16.73
CA ILE A 63 -8.53 17.34 16.14
C ILE A 63 -7.46 16.97 15.11
N THR A 64 -6.50 16.13 15.49
CA THR A 64 -5.43 15.70 14.58
C THR A 64 -6.01 15.05 13.32
N LEU A 65 -7.03 14.19 13.43
CA LEU A 65 -7.66 13.57 12.26
C LEU A 65 -8.39 14.62 11.38
N LYS A 66 -9.14 15.54 12.00
CA LYS A 66 -9.87 16.60 11.30
C LYS A 66 -8.95 17.52 10.50
N GLU A 67 -7.74 17.75 10.99
CA GLU A 67 -6.74 18.59 10.31
C GLU A 67 -5.92 17.81 9.28
N SER A 68 -5.39 16.64 9.66
CA SER A 68 -4.43 15.91 8.82
C SER A 68 -5.07 15.17 7.65
N TYR A 69 -6.27 14.61 7.81
CA TYR A 69 -6.95 13.87 6.75
C TYR A 69 -7.19 14.70 5.48
N PRO A 70 -7.87 15.86 5.54
CA PRO A 70 -8.10 16.65 4.32
C PRO A 70 -6.79 17.14 3.70
N LEU A 71 -5.78 17.51 4.49
CA LEU A 71 -4.48 17.93 3.97
C LEU A 71 -3.75 16.80 3.24
N ALA A 72 -3.80 15.58 3.77
CA ALA A 72 -3.22 14.42 3.10
C ALA A 72 -3.93 14.07 1.78
N ILE A 73 -5.27 14.19 1.74
CA ILE A 73 -6.04 14.01 0.51
C ILE A 73 -5.67 15.07 -0.53
N ILE A 74 -5.57 16.34 -0.13
CA ILE A 74 -5.18 17.44 -1.03
C ILE A 74 -3.78 17.18 -1.60
N GLN A 75 -2.80 16.91 -0.74
CA GLN A 75 -1.42 16.69 -1.16
C GLN A 75 -1.28 15.55 -2.19
N ARG A 76 -1.99 14.44 -1.98
CA ARG A 76 -1.97 13.31 -2.92
C ARG A 76 -2.71 13.62 -4.21
N LYS A 77 -3.82 14.35 -4.16
CA LYS A 77 -4.55 14.79 -5.38
C LYS A 77 -3.74 15.79 -6.19
N GLU A 78 -3.03 16.71 -5.55
CA GLU A 78 -2.11 17.63 -6.24
C GLU A 78 -0.99 16.86 -6.92
N HIS A 79 -0.34 15.91 -6.23
CA HIS A 79 0.70 15.08 -6.84
C HIS A 79 0.15 14.23 -8.00
N LEU A 80 -1.05 13.66 -7.85
CA LEU A 80 -1.73 12.93 -8.92
C LEU A 80 -1.98 13.81 -10.15
N LEU A 81 -2.44 15.05 -9.96
CA LEU A 81 -2.64 16.02 -11.05
C LEU A 81 -1.31 16.37 -11.73
N ASP A 82 -0.24 16.58 -10.96
CA ASP A 82 1.09 16.85 -11.50
C ASP A 82 1.60 15.68 -12.36
N LEU A 83 1.42 14.45 -11.90
CA LEU A 83 1.78 13.25 -12.66
C LEU A 83 0.98 13.12 -13.96
N GLN A 84 -0.33 13.37 -13.90
CA GLN A 84 -1.21 13.35 -15.07
C GLN A 84 -0.82 14.42 -16.10
N ASN A 85 -0.39 15.60 -15.65
CA ASN A 85 0.02 16.70 -16.52
C ASN A 85 1.35 16.48 -17.23
N ARG A 86 2.26 15.66 -16.66
CA ARG A 86 3.56 15.33 -17.29
C ARG A 86 3.39 14.49 -18.56
N ASN A 87 2.29 13.76 -18.68
CA ASN A 87 1.96 12.89 -19.83
C ASN A 87 3.09 11.93 -20.23
N ASP A 88 3.83 11.42 -19.25
CA ASP A 88 4.88 10.42 -19.48
C ASP A 88 4.30 9.00 -19.31
N GLU A 89 4.69 8.07 -20.18
CA GLU A 89 4.19 6.69 -20.15
C GLU A 89 4.70 5.91 -18.93
N ASP A 90 5.83 6.31 -18.35
CA ASP A 90 6.52 5.63 -17.24
C ASP A 90 5.89 5.94 -15.87
N GLY A 91 5.15 7.05 -15.74
CA GLY A 91 4.53 7.56 -14.52
C GLY A 91 3.22 6.86 -14.14
N GLN A 92 2.76 5.88 -14.93
CA GLN A 92 1.55 5.12 -14.62
C GLN A 92 1.65 4.37 -13.27
N GLU A 93 2.85 3.92 -12.90
CA GLU A 93 3.07 3.29 -11.60
C GLU A 93 2.95 4.28 -10.44
N GLU A 94 3.43 5.51 -10.62
CA GLU A 94 3.31 6.57 -9.63
C GLU A 94 1.85 7.00 -9.47
N ILE A 95 1.11 7.13 -10.58
CA ILE A 95 -0.33 7.38 -10.58
C ILE A 95 -1.06 6.26 -9.83
N LEU A 96 -0.71 5.00 -10.08
CA LEU A 96 -1.29 3.85 -9.37
C LEU A 96 -1.00 3.91 -7.87
N ALA A 97 0.22 4.29 -7.49
CA ALA A 97 0.60 4.44 -6.09
C ALA A 97 -0.23 5.52 -5.38
N GLU A 98 -0.53 6.64 -6.05
CA GLU A 98 -1.40 7.68 -5.48
C GLU A 98 -2.83 7.19 -5.26
N TYR A 99 -3.44 6.54 -6.26
CA TYR A 99 -4.79 5.99 -6.09
C TYR A 99 -4.86 4.92 -5.00
N LEU A 100 -3.88 4.02 -4.91
CA LEU A 100 -3.81 3.01 -3.86
C LEU A 100 -3.73 3.64 -2.47
N ALA A 101 -2.98 4.73 -2.32
CA ALA A 101 -2.87 5.42 -1.05
C ALA A 101 -4.15 6.18 -0.67
N LEU A 102 -4.79 6.86 -1.63
CA LEU A 102 -6.10 7.50 -1.45
C LEU A 102 -7.17 6.48 -1.03
N GLN A 103 -7.20 5.32 -1.68
CA GLN A 103 -8.07 4.20 -1.31
C GLN A 103 -7.78 3.71 0.10
N LYS A 104 -6.51 3.46 0.43
CA LYS A 104 -6.09 2.98 1.75
C LYS A 104 -6.51 3.94 2.87
N MET A 105 -6.40 5.25 2.64
CA MET A 105 -6.86 6.26 3.58
C MET A 105 -8.38 6.24 3.75
N SER A 106 -9.12 6.15 2.65
CA SER A 106 -10.59 6.07 2.64
C SER A 106 -11.08 4.81 3.38
N ASP A 107 -10.44 3.68 3.14
CA ASP A 107 -10.74 2.42 3.83
C ASP A 107 -10.43 2.51 5.33
N ALA A 108 -9.32 3.14 5.71
CA ALA A 108 -8.99 3.36 7.11
C ALA A 108 -10.04 4.22 7.83
N ILE A 109 -10.57 5.27 7.17
CA ILE A 109 -11.68 6.07 7.70
C ILE A 109 -12.94 5.22 7.90
N LYS A 110 -13.29 4.36 6.93
CA LYS A 110 -14.46 3.46 7.02
C LYS A 110 -14.39 2.49 8.20
N THR A 111 -13.19 2.20 8.72
CA THR A 111 -13.03 1.34 9.92
C THR A 111 -13.29 2.04 11.25
N LEU A 112 -13.50 3.36 11.27
CA LEU A 112 -13.74 4.09 12.51
C LEU A 112 -15.14 3.82 13.07
N PRO A 113 -15.28 3.68 14.41
CA PRO A 113 -16.59 3.76 15.03
C PRO A 113 -17.18 5.18 14.88
N PRO A 114 -18.48 5.38 15.15
CA PRO A 114 -19.06 6.72 15.19
C PRO A 114 -18.28 7.65 16.15
N ILE A 115 -17.75 8.75 15.61
CA ILE A 115 -16.98 9.72 16.39
C ILE A 115 -17.89 10.89 16.75
N ILE A 116 -18.10 11.11 18.04
CA ILE A 116 -18.88 12.23 18.57
C ILE A 116 -17.92 13.23 19.21
N ASN A 117 -18.04 14.51 18.85
CA ASN A 117 -17.29 15.57 19.50
C ASN A 117 -17.77 15.70 20.96
N PRO A 118 -16.88 15.60 21.96
CA PRO A 118 -17.28 15.61 23.36
C PRO A 118 -17.78 16.98 23.86
N GLU A 119 -17.48 18.07 23.15
CA GLU A 119 -17.89 19.43 23.52
C GLU A 119 -19.21 19.83 22.84
N SER A 120 -19.33 19.60 21.53
CA SER A 120 -20.51 20.01 20.77
C SER A 120 -21.59 18.93 20.68
N GLY A 121 -21.27 17.67 21.01
CA GLY A 121 -22.18 16.53 20.80
C GLY A 121 -22.41 16.18 19.33
N LEU A 122 -21.76 16.87 18.39
CA LEU A 122 -21.93 16.65 16.96
C LEU A 122 -21.11 15.46 16.49
N ARG A 123 -21.68 14.70 15.54
CA ARG A 123 -20.97 13.62 14.87
C ARG A 123 -19.94 14.19 13.89
N LEU A 124 -18.70 13.70 13.96
CA LEU A 124 -17.69 13.96 12.94
C LEU A 124 -17.96 13.05 11.74
N SER A 125 -17.94 13.65 10.54
CA SER A 125 -18.05 12.93 9.28
C SER A 125 -16.82 13.21 8.44
N PHE A 126 -16.31 12.17 7.78
CA PHE A 126 -15.17 12.23 6.89
C PHE A 126 -15.60 11.65 5.56
N ASP A 127 -15.24 12.32 4.47
CA ASP A 127 -15.50 11.80 3.13
C ASP A 127 -14.55 10.64 2.84
N ALA A 128 -15.10 9.50 2.43
CA ALA A 128 -14.36 8.26 2.18
C ALA A 128 -14.71 7.74 0.79
N MET A 129 -14.09 8.37 -0.22
CA MET A 129 -14.30 8.05 -1.62
C MET A 129 -13.84 6.61 -1.95
N ASP A 130 -14.37 6.07 -3.04
CA ASP A 130 -13.97 4.77 -3.59
C ASP A 130 -13.20 5.03 -4.89
N TYR A 131 -11.94 4.57 -4.93
CA TYR A 131 -11.03 4.71 -6.07
C TYR A 131 -10.79 3.36 -6.77
N SER A 132 -11.60 2.34 -6.48
CA SER A 132 -11.41 0.98 -7.03
C SER A 132 -11.44 0.95 -8.56
N THR A 133 -12.29 1.76 -9.19
CA THR A 133 -12.36 1.91 -10.66
C THR A 133 -11.04 2.46 -11.21
N GLU A 134 -10.56 3.58 -10.67
CA GLU A 134 -9.33 4.25 -11.09
C GLU A 134 -8.11 3.35 -10.88
N ILE A 135 -8.09 2.58 -9.78
CA ILE A 135 -7.05 1.57 -9.52
C ILE A 135 -7.09 0.48 -10.60
N ALA A 136 -8.27 -0.04 -10.94
CA ALA A 136 -8.40 -1.11 -11.94
C ALA A 136 -7.96 -0.62 -13.33
N GLU A 137 -8.40 0.58 -13.73
CA GLU A 137 -8.01 1.19 -15.00
C GLU A 137 -6.51 1.47 -15.05
N THR A 138 -5.93 2.02 -13.99
CA THR A 138 -4.48 2.32 -13.95
C THR A 138 -3.66 1.04 -13.97
N LYS A 139 -4.07 -0.03 -13.26
CA LYS A 139 -3.43 -1.35 -13.38
C LYS A 139 -3.46 -1.87 -14.81
N SER A 140 -4.58 -1.68 -15.53
CA SER A 140 -4.69 -2.05 -16.94
C SER A 140 -3.72 -1.26 -17.81
N ARG A 141 -3.58 0.05 -17.58
CA ARG A 141 -2.59 0.88 -18.28
C ARG A 141 -1.15 0.44 -17.99
N CYS A 142 -0.80 0.15 -16.73
CA CYS A 142 0.52 -0.38 -16.36
C CYS A 142 0.81 -1.72 -17.06
N ALA A 143 -0.14 -2.66 -17.00
CA ALA A 143 0.00 -3.96 -17.66
C ALA A 143 0.19 -3.81 -19.17
N GLN A 144 -0.61 -2.94 -19.81
CA GLN A 144 -0.50 -2.63 -21.22
C GLN A 144 0.87 -2.05 -21.58
N ASN A 145 1.35 -1.05 -20.84
CA ASN A 145 2.65 -0.42 -21.10
C ASN A 145 3.78 -1.46 -21.07
N TYR A 146 3.88 -2.22 -19.97
CA TYR A 146 4.92 -3.24 -19.83
C TYR A 146 4.82 -4.35 -20.89
N TYR A 147 3.61 -4.73 -21.27
CA TYR A 147 3.42 -5.67 -22.37
C TYR A 147 3.96 -5.11 -23.70
N GLN A 148 3.66 -3.85 -24.03
CA GLN A 148 4.18 -3.22 -25.26
C GLN A 148 5.70 -3.08 -25.24
N LYS A 149 6.28 -2.68 -24.10
CA LYS A 149 7.74 -2.66 -23.89
C LYS A 149 8.36 -4.03 -24.10
N ALA A 150 7.74 -5.09 -23.58
CA ALA A 150 8.21 -6.46 -23.74
C ALA A 150 8.19 -6.90 -25.21
N ILE A 151 7.10 -6.61 -25.93
CA ILE A 151 6.97 -6.90 -27.36
C ILE A 151 8.04 -6.17 -28.16
N HIS A 152 8.19 -4.86 -27.93
CA HIS A 152 9.19 -4.03 -28.59
C HIS A 152 10.61 -4.56 -28.34
N GLN A 153 10.98 -4.78 -27.08
CA GLN A 153 12.30 -5.28 -26.70
C GLN A 153 12.59 -6.65 -27.32
N SER A 154 11.61 -7.57 -27.30
CA SER A 154 11.78 -8.92 -27.85
C SER A 154 12.04 -8.94 -29.36
N ARG A 155 11.58 -7.90 -30.09
CA ARG A 155 11.75 -7.74 -31.54
C ARG A 155 13.04 -7.01 -31.89
N MET A 156 13.40 -5.99 -31.12
CA MET A 156 14.56 -5.14 -31.40
C MET A 156 15.88 -5.79 -31.00
N ASP A 157 15.89 -6.58 -29.92
CA ASP A 157 17.12 -7.20 -29.44
C ASP A 157 16.94 -8.71 -29.23
N SER A 158 17.45 -9.48 -30.19
CA SER A 158 17.46 -10.94 -30.16
C SER A 158 18.58 -11.54 -29.30
N SER A 159 19.46 -10.70 -28.73
CA SER A 159 20.52 -11.15 -27.82
C SER A 159 19.95 -11.71 -26.52
N LYS A 160 20.77 -12.48 -25.79
CA LYS A 160 20.37 -13.03 -24.48
C LYS A 160 19.97 -11.94 -23.48
N SER A 161 20.69 -10.81 -23.46
CA SER A 161 20.37 -9.66 -22.63
C SER A 161 19.04 -9.02 -23.01
N GLY A 162 18.80 -8.81 -24.31
CA GLY A 162 17.54 -8.25 -24.79
C GLY A 162 16.34 -9.13 -24.46
N GLN A 163 16.47 -10.43 -24.66
CA GLN A 163 15.42 -11.39 -24.35
C GLN A 163 15.20 -11.53 -22.84
N ARG A 164 16.24 -11.38 -22.02
CA ARG A 164 16.11 -11.31 -20.55
C ARG A 164 15.26 -10.10 -20.14
N LEU A 165 15.57 -8.92 -20.67
CA LEU A 165 14.83 -7.70 -20.38
C LEU A 165 13.36 -7.80 -20.85
N ALA A 166 13.12 -8.37 -22.04
CA ALA A 166 11.77 -8.62 -22.53
C ALA A 166 10.98 -9.56 -21.59
N ALA A 167 11.62 -10.62 -21.07
CA ALA A 167 11.00 -11.50 -20.09
C ALA A 167 10.67 -10.77 -18.78
N GLU A 168 11.55 -9.88 -18.30
CA GLU A 168 11.29 -9.05 -17.11
C GLU A 168 10.07 -8.14 -17.32
N TYR A 169 9.91 -7.53 -18.50
CA TYR A 169 8.74 -6.73 -18.83
C TYR A 169 7.44 -7.55 -18.93
N PHE A 170 7.45 -8.75 -19.54
CA PHE A 170 6.26 -9.62 -19.52
C PHE A 170 5.88 -10.03 -18.10
N LYS A 171 6.88 -10.31 -17.25
CA LYS A 171 6.64 -10.60 -15.84
C LYS A 171 5.99 -9.40 -15.14
N LYS A 172 6.50 -8.18 -15.36
CA LYS A 172 5.94 -6.94 -14.83
C LYS A 172 4.49 -6.72 -15.25
N ALA A 173 4.14 -6.94 -16.52
CA ALA A 173 2.75 -6.85 -16.97
C ALA A 173 1.82 -7.78 -16.16
N MET A 174 2.28 -9.00 -15.86
CA MET A 174 1.55 -9.97 -15.04
C MET A 174 1.51 -9.65 -13.55
N GLU A 175 2.45 -8.86 -13.02
CA GLU A 175 2.40 -8.35 -11.64
C GLU A 175 1.22 -7.37 -11.45
N PHE A 176 0.87 -6.60 -12.48
CA PHE A 176 -0.29 -5.69 -12.44
C PHE A 176 -1.62 -6.42 -12.70
N ILE A 177 -1.67 -7.27 -13.73
CA ILE A 177 -2.84 -8.08 -14.07
C ILE A 177 -2.41 -9.53 -14.31
N PRO A 178 -2.81 -10.48 -13.45
CA PRO A 178 -2.51 -11.89 -13.66
C PRO A 178 -3.01 -12.37 -15.03
N ASN A 179 -2.19 -13.16 -15.73
CA ASN A 179 -2.49 -13.68 -17.07
C ASN A 179 -2.88 -12.58 -18.08
N TYR A 180 -2.25 -11.39 -18.01
CA TYR A 180 -2.48 -10.32 -18.98
C TYR A 180 -2.15 -10.77 -20.41
N LEU A 181 -3.17 -10.94 -21.26
CA LEU A 181 -3.05 -11.43 -22.64
C LEU A 181 -2.24 -12.74 -22.71
N ASP A 182 -1.30 -12.84 -23.66
CA ASP A 182 -0.40 -13.99 -23.83
C ASP A 182 0.96 -13.79 -23.13
N SER A 183 1.04 -12.86 -22.16
CA SER A 183 2.29 -12.52 -21.45
C SER A 183 2.99 -13.75 -20.85
N ALA A 184 2.24 -14.72 -20.33
CA ALA A 184 2.82 -15.93 -19.73
C ALA A 184 3.57 -16.78 -20.77
N SER A 185 2.98 -16.99 -21.95
CA SER A 185 3.61 -17.76 -23.03
C SER A 185 4.83 -17.02 -23.61
N ARG A 186 4.71 -15.70 -23.78
CA ARG A 186 5.81 -14.87 -24.29
C ARG A 186 6.95 -14.75 -23.29
N TYR A 187 6.65 -14.66 -22.00
CA TYR A 187 7.63 -14.73 -20.92
C TYR A 187 8.48 -15.98 -21.03
N GLU A 188 7.87 -17.16 -21.12
CA GLU A 188 8.62 -18.42 -21.22
C GLU A 188 9.48 -18.48 -22.50
N THR A 189 8.93 -18.02 -23.62
CA THR A 189 9.68 -17.95 -24.89
C THR A 189 10.90 -17.05 -24.78
N ALA A 190 10.75 -15.83 -24.25
CA ALA A 190 11.85 -14.88 -24.06
C ALA A 190 12.87 -15.41 -23.05
N ARG A 191 12.41 -15.99 -21.95
CA ARG A 191 13.24 -16.62 -20.93
C ARG A 191 14.10 -17.75 -21.49
N GLN A 192 13.54 -18.61 -22.34
CA GLN A 192 14.30 -19.68 -23.00
C GLN A 192 15.37 -19.16 -23.96
N LYS A 193 15.13 -18.02 -24.62
CA LYS A 193 16.14 -17.37 -25.48
C LYS A 193 17.23 -16.67 -24.69
N ALA A 194 16.97 -16.31 -23.44
CA ALA A 194 17.92 -15.64 -22.55
C ALA A 194 18.94 -16.59 -21.89
N VAL A 195 18.71 -17.92 -21.89
CA VAL A 195 19.61 -18.88 -21.22
C VAL A 195 20.74 -19.37 -22.12
N THR A 196 21.90 -19.64 -21.51
CA THR A 196 22.98 -20.40 -22.13
C THR A 196 22.80 -21.87 -21.78
N ARG A 197 22.74 -22.75 -22.79
CA ARG A 197 22.77 -24.20 -22.57
C ARG A 197 24.23 -24.65 -22.55
N VAL A 198 24.65 -25.34 -21.50
CA VAL A 198 25.97 -25.98 -21.40
C VAL A 198 25.75 -27.48 -21.56
N ALA A 199 26.40 -28.09 -22.56
CA ALA A 199 26.44 -29.53 -22.71
C ALA A 199 27.69 -30.07 -22.01
N ILE A 200 27.51 -30.99 -21.06
CA ILE A 200 28.61 -31.73 -20.44
C ILE A 200 28.64 -33.09 -21.12
N LEU A 201 29.70 -33.36 -21.89
CA LEU A 201 29.93 -34.66 -22.51
C LEU A 201 30.97 -35.41 -21.68
N PRO A 202 30.70 -36.65 -21.24
CA PRO A 202 31.70 -37.48 -20.61
C PRO A 202 32.78 -37.84 -21.65
N PHE A 203 34.04 -37.79 -21.26
CA PHE A 203 35.15 -38.37 -22.03
C PHE A 203 35.94 -39.31 -21.13
N GLU A 204 36.46 -40.38 -21.72
CA GLU A 204 37.34 -41.31 -21.04
C GLU A 204 38.79 -40.79 -21.14
N ASP A 205 39.49 -40.79 -20.00
CA ASP A 205 40.90 -40.45 -19.92
C ASP A 205 41.72 -41.68 -20.30
N VAL A 206 42.27 -41.69 -21.51
CA VAL A 206 43.11 -42.78 -22.03
C VAL A 206 44.60 -42.56 -21.75
N SER A 207 44.95 -41.66 -20.82
CA SER A 207 46.34 -41.38 -20.42
C SER A 207 46.81 -42.37 -19.34
N GLY A 208 46.96 -43.65 -19.69
CA GLY A 208 47.48 -44.71 -18.82
C GLY A 208 48.71 -45.38 -19.40
#